data_AF-A0A2N0WUJ0-F1
#
_entry.id   AF-A0A2N0WUJ0-F1
#
_cell.length_a   1.000
_cell.length_b   1.000
_cell.length_c   1.000
_cell.angle_alpha   90.00
_cell.angle_beta   90.00
_cell.angle_gamma   90.00
#
_symmetry.space_group_name_H-M   'P 1'
#
loop_
_entity.id
_entity.type
_entity.pdbx_description
1 polymer ?
#
loop_
_entity_poly.entity_id
_entity_poly.type
_entity_poly.pdbx_seq_one_letter_code
_entity_poly.pdbx_strand_id
1 'polypeptide(L)'
;MRKLTNMLVLIMLLGCGLSSSFHAQAEDGAPKDYAYFGFEPDIITNYISKQSKKIGYVRITMEIMVASPDHIAIIEHHAPLLRAAVVEVLGEQDELKVKSPTGKSEIRELCFETINRLLKEETGQELAVSLLFTKYIYH
;
A
#
# COMPACT_ATOMS: atom_id res chain seq x y z
N MET A 1 -55.94 -38.72 13.47
CA MET A 1 -54.57 -39.25 13.60
C MET A 1 -53.76 -39.18 12.30
N ARG A 2 -54.26 -39.62 11.13
CA ARG A 2 -53.53 -39.55 9.84
C ARG A 2 -53.10 -38.15 9.35
N LYS A 3 -53.86 -37.09 9.67
CA LYS A 3 -53.50 -35.71 9.30
C LYS A 3 -52.33 -35.14 10.12
N LEU A 4 -52.13 -35.63 11.34
CA LEU A 4 -51.06 -35.17 12.23
C LEU A 4 -49.72 -35.83 11.85
N THR A 5 -49.73 -37.09 11.43
CA THR A 5 -48.56 -37.78 10.88
C THR A 5 -48.10 -37.20 9.54
N ASN A 6 -49.02 -36.84 8.64
CA ASN A 6 -48.65 -36.18 7.37
C ASN A 6 -48.10 -34.76 7.57
N MET A 7 -48.55 -34.05 8.59
CA MET A 7 -48.03 -32.73 8.96
C MET A 7 -46.62 -32.80 9.56
N LEU A 8 -46.32 -33.86 10.32
CA LEU A 8 -44.98 -34.11 10.87
C LEU A 8 -43.96 -34.49 9.77
N VAL A 9 -44.37 -35.28 8.78
CA VAL A 9 -43.51 -35.69 7.65
C VAL A 9 -43.17 -34.50 6.74
N LEU A 10 -44.09 -33.54 6.56
CA LEU A 10 -43.87 -32.34 5.75
C LEU A 10 -42.86 -31.37 6.40
N ILE A 11 -42.82 -31.28 7.73
CA ILE A 11 -41.86 -30.46 8.48
C ILE A 11 -40.45 -31.08 8.44
N MET A 12 -40.35 -32.41 8.39
CA MET A 12 -39.07 -33.12 8.29
C MET A 12 -38.44 -33.03 6.89
N LEU A 13 -39.25 -32.89 5.83
CA LEU A 13 -38.77 -32.71 4.45
C LEU A 13 -38.36 -31.27 4.11
N LEU A 14 -38.87 -30.26 4.83
CA LEU A 14 -38.49 -28.85 4.63
C LEU A 14 -37.20 -28.45 5.38
N GLY A 15 -36.76 -29.24 6.37
CA GLY A 15 -35.59 -28.94 7.20
C GLY A 15 -34.23 -29.25 6.56
N CYS A 16 -34.18 -30.02 5.47
CA CYS A 16 -32.91 -30.45 4.84
C CYS A 16 -32.40 -29.53 3.71
N GLY A 17 -33.08 -28.43 3.39
CA GLY A 17 -32.76 -27.60 2.20
C GLY A 17 -31.85 -26.39 2.43
N LEU A 18 -31.44 -26.08 3.65
CA LEU A 18 -30.73 -24.83 3.98
C LEU A 18 -29.34 -25.05 4.61
N SER A 19 -28.70 -26.18 4.32
CA SER A 19 -27.27 -26.36 4.59
C SER A 19 -26.46 -25.93 3.37
N SER A 20 -26.57 -24.66 2.98
CA SER A 20 -25.57 -24.03 2.13
C SER A 20 -24.25 -24.05 2.89
N SER A 21 -23.37 -24.97 2.53
CA SER A 21 -22.00 -25.04 3.01
C SER A 21 -21.35 -23.67 2.78
N PHE A 22 -21.17 -22.90 3.84
CA PHE A 22 -20.19 -21.83 3.85
C PHE A 22 -18.83 -22.51 3.68
N HIS A 23 -18.33 -22.53 2.45
CA HIS A 23 -16.93 -22.86 2.18
C HIS A 23 -16.14 -21.66 2.69
N ALA A 24 -15.72 -21.71 3.96
CA ALA A 24 -14.66 -20.86 4.46
C ALA A 24 -13.40 -21.29 3.69
N GLN A 25 -13.10 -20.58 2.60
CA GLN A 25 -11.85 -20.71 1.90
C GLN A 25 -10.77 -20.25 2.88
N ALA A 26 -10.13 -21.22 3.53
CA ALA A 26 -8.91 -20.99 4.26
C ALA A 26 -7.92 -20.41 3.25
N GLU A 27 -7.59 -19.13 3.39
CA GLU A 27 -6.44 -18.58 2.69
C GLU A 27 -5.24 -19.41 3.10
N ASP A 28 -4.60 -20.01 2.10
CA ASP A 28 -3.45 -20.89 2.26
C ASP A 28 -2.37 -20.12 3.03
N GLY A 29 -2.24 -20.44 4.32
CA GLY A 29 -1.43 -19.73 5.31
C GLY A 29 0.05 -20.05 5.19
N ALA A 30 0.60 -20.06 3.98
CA ALA A 30 2.04 -20.01 3.82
C ALA A 30 2.54 -18.67 4.40
N PRO A 31 3.60 -18.66 5.23
CA PRO A 31 4.18 -17.43 5.72
C PRO A 31 4.58 -16.54 4.54
N LYS A 32 4.03 -15.31 4.47
CA LYS A 32 4.51 -14.31 3.50
C LYS A 32 5.89 -13.85 3.93
N ASP A 33 6.89 -14.14 3.10
CA ASP A 33 8.27 -13.71 3.33
C ASP A 33 8.44 -12.27 2.83
N TYR A 34 8.13 -11.31 3.69
CA TYR A 34 8.25 -9.90 3.32
C TYR A 34 9.73 -9.49 3.23
N ALA A 35 10.05 -8.71 2.19
CA ALA A 35 11.37 -8.12 2.02
C ALA A 35 11.28 -6.58 1.90
N TYR A 36 12.40 -5.90 2.11
CA TYR A 36 12.47 -4.44 2.10
C TYR A 36 13.58 -3.96 1.15
N PHE A 37 13.22 -3.04 0.26
CA PHE A 37 14.16 -2.33 -0.58
C PHE A 37 14.32 -0.89 -0.09
N GLY A 38 15.55 -0.52 0.31
CA GLY A 38 15.88 0.83 0.76
C GLY A 38 16.47 1.68 -0.35
N PHE A 39 15.97 2.91 -0.47
CA PHE A 39 16.49 3.85 -1.46
C PHE A 39 17.75 4.55 -0.93
N GLU A 40 18.87 4.27 -1.59
CA GLU A 40 20.15 4.93 -1.32
C GLU A 40 20.68 5.61 -2.60
N PRO A 41 21.21 6.85 -2.51
CA PRO A 41 21.26 7.71 -1.32
C PRO A 41 19.88 8.30 -0.96
N ASP A 42 19.81 9.05 0.14
CA ASP A 42 18.63 9.83 0.53
C ASP A 42 18.08 10.71 -0.61
N ILE A 43 16.76 10.85 -0.66
CA ILE A 43 16.05 11.72 -1.61
C ILE A 43 15.97 13.12 -1.01
N ILE A 44 16.48 14.11 -1.75
CA ILE A 44 16.47 15.52 -1.33
C ILE A 44 15.85 16.36 -2.44
N THR A 45 14.85 17.17 -2.09
CA THR A 45 14.24 18.14 -3.02
C THR A 45 13.70 19.36 -2.29
N ASN A 46 13.40 20.41 -3.03
CA ASN A 46 12.79 21.63 -2.52
C ASN A 46 11.27 21.49 -2.51
N TYR A 47 10.59 22.07 -1.53
CA TYR A 47 9.12 22.17 -1.52
C TYR A 47 8.67 23.61 -1.79
N ILE A 48 7.38 23.82 -2.04
CA ILE A 48 6.82 25.15 -2.33
C ILE A 48 6.72 25.95 -1.02
N SER A 49 7.52 27.01 -0.90
CA SER A 49 7.41 28.01 0.19
C SER A 49 6.93 29.34 -0.38
N LYS A 50 5.73 29.78 0.03
CA LYS A 50 5.12 31.05 -0.42
C LYS A 50 5.54 32.25 0.43
N GLN A 51 6.09 32.01 1.62
CA GLN A 51 6.20 33.03 2.68
C GLN A 51 7.65 33.34 3.07
N SER A 52 8.60 32.44 2.79
CA SER A 52 9.97 32.60 3.25
C SER A 52 10.89 33.14 2.13
N LYS A 53 11.84 34.01 2.49
CA LYS A 53 12.90 34.47 1.58
C LYS A 53 13.92 33.36 1.24
N LYS A 54 13.77 32.16 1.81
CA LYS A 54 14.70 31.04 1.69
C LYS A 54 13.99 29.87 1.02
N ILE A 55 14.68 29.15 0.15
CA ILE A 55 14.14 27.93 -0.45
C ILE A 55 14.15 26.87 0.65
N GLY A 56 12.97 26.35 0.99
CA GLY A 56 12.83 25.24 1.93
C GLY A 56 13.08 23.91 1.24
N TYR A 57 13.62 22.94 1.98
CA TYR A 57 13.93 21.62 1.43
C TYR A 57 13.53 20.49 2.38
N VAL A 58 13.32 19.32 1.79
CA VAL A 58 13.01 18.08 2.48
C VAL A 58 14.02 17.01 2.06
N ARG A 59 14.52 16.26 3.04
CA ARG A 59 15.39 15.10 2.90
C ARG A 59 14.70 13.89 3.51
N ILE A 60 14.51 12.85 2.72
CA ILE A 60 13.92 11.60 3.17
C ILE A 60 14.80 10.39 2.87
N THR A 61 14.75 9.41 3.76
CA THR A 61 15.14 8.02 3.47
C THR A 61 13.85 7.23 3.43
N MET A 62 13.68 6.38 2.42
CA MET A 62 12.48 5.58 2.27
C MET A 62 12.78 4.13 1.92
N GLU A 63 11.87 3.25 2.33
CA GLU A 63 11.92 1.82 2.08
C GLU A 63 10.57 1.34 1.55
N ILE A 64 10.60 0.42 0.59
CA ILE A 64 9.43 -0.27 0.06
C ILE A 64 9.42 -1.69 0.62
N MET A 65 8.32 -2.08 1.25
CA MET A 65 8.04 -3.46 1.61
C MET A 65 7.41 -4.18 0.40
N VAL A 66 7.90 -5.38 0.08
CA VAL A 66 7.35 -6.26 -0.95
C VAL A 66 6.93 -7.60 -0.36
N ALA A 67 5.97 -8.28 -0.99
CA ALA A 67 5.41 -9.54 -0.50
C ALA A 67 6.30 -10.78 -0.68
N SER A 68 7.38 -10.66 -1.49
CA SER A 68 8.35 -11.72 -1.75
C SER A 68 9.73 -11.11 -2.01
N PRO A 69 10.84 -11.74 -1.55
CA PRO A 69 12.20 -11.30 -1.86
C PRO A 69 12.49 -11.23 -3.36
N ASP A 70 11.82 -12.06 -4.18
CA ASP A 70 12.00 -12.08 -5.63
C ASP A 70 11.60 -10.75 -6.31
N HIS A 71 10.70 -9.98 -5.67
CA HIS A 71 10.29 -8.68 -6.19
C HIS A 71 11.34 -7.59 -5.98
N ILE A 72 12.33 -7.79 -5.10
CA ILE A 72 13.36 -6.78 -4.81
C ILE A 72 14.14 -6.41 -6.06
N ALA A 73 14.53 -7.40 -6.88
CA ALA A 73 15.28 -7.15 -8.11
C ALA A 73 14.48 -6.30 -9.13
N ILE A 74 13.15 -6.47 -9.16
CA ILE A 74 12.26 -5.69 -10.03
C ILE A 74 12.17 -4.24 -9.52
N ILE A 75 12.00 -4.04 -8.21
CA ILE A 75 12.01 -2.69 -7.61
C ILE A 75 13.36 -2.00 -7.84
N GLU A 76 14.46 -2.71 -7.62
CA GLU A 76 15.82 -2.20 -7.81
C GLU A 76 16.06 -1.74 -9.25
N HIS A 77 15.63 -2.55 -10.24
CA HIS A 77 15.74 -2.19 -11.65
C HIS A 77 15.03 -0.86 -11.98
N HIS A 78 13.85 -0.63 -11.41
CA HIS A 78 13.05 0.57 -11.64
C HIS A 78 13.31 1.69 -10.63
N ALA A 79 14.24 1.51 -9.68
CA ALA A 79 14.51 2.47 -8.62
C ALA A 79 14.78 3.90 -9.13
N PRO A 80 15.46 4.13 -10.28
CA PRO A 80 15.62 5.48 -10.83
C PRO A 80 14.29 6.17 -11.18
N LEU A 81 13.34 5.45 -11.80
CA LEU A 81 12.02 5.96 -12.14
C LEU A 81 11.22 6.29 -10.87
N LEU A 82 11.19 5.36 -9.93
CA LEU A 82 10.45 5.53 -8.67
C LEU A 82 11.01 6.70 -7.87
N ARG A 83 12.34 6.85 -7.82
CA ARG A 83 13.02 7.99 -7.18
C ARG A 83 12.61 9.30 -7.83
N ALA A 84 12.60 9.38 -9.16
CA ALA A 84 12.21 10.60 -9.87
C ALA A 84 10.77 11.01 -9.53
N ALA A 85 9.84 10.05 -9.52
CA ALA A 85 8.45 10.29 -9.16
C ALA A 85 8.30 10.79 -7.71
N VAL A 86 9.05 10.22 -6.76
CA VAL A 86 9.03 10.70 -5.37
C VAL A 86 9.59 12.11 -5.23
N VAL A 87 10.66 12.44 -5.98
CA VAL A 87 11.21 13.81 -6.03
C VAL A 87 10.17 14.81 -6.52
N GLU A 88 9.41 14.45 -7.57
CA GLU A 88 8.34 15.28 -8.12
C GLU A 88 7.20 15.45 -7.10
N VAL A 89 6.69 14.35 -6.54
CA VAL A 89 5.62 14.38 -5.52
C VAL A 89 6.02 15.28 -4.36
N LEU A 90 7.22 15.13 -3.80
CA LEU A 90 7.71 15.97 -2.70
C LEU A 90 7.89 17.44 -3.13
N GLY A 91 8.32 17.66 -4.37
CA GLY A 91 8.58 18.99 -4.92
C GLY A 91 7.34 19.86 -5.06
N GLU A 92 6.19 19.23 -5.28
CA GLU A 92 4.90 19.89 -5.44
C GLU A 92 4.20 20.24 -4.11
N GLN A 93 4.73 19.76 -2.98
CA GLN A 93 4.06 19.97 -1.69
C GLN A 93 4.28 21.39 -1.17
N ASP A 94 3.23 21.96 -0.56
CA ASP A 94 3.34 23.22 0.20
C ASP A 94 4.04 22.99 1.55
N GLU A 95 4.77 23.99 2.02
CA GLU A 95 5.53 23.99 3.29
C GLU A 95 4.72 23.51 4.51
N LEU A 96 3.48 23.99 4.65
CA LEU A 96 2.61 23.61 5.78
C LEU A 96 2.33 22.10 5.80
N LYS A 97 2.17 21.50 4.61
CA LYS A 97 1.91 20.07 4.47
C LYS A 97 3.15 19.26 4.84
N VAL A 98 4.31 19.64 4.28
CA VAL A 98 5.61 18.99 4.55
C VAL A 98 5.96 18.98 6.04
N LYS A 99 5.68 20.07 6.77
CA LYS A 99 6.03 20.24 8.18
C LYS A 99 5.02 19.63 9.16
N SER A 100 3.81 19.28 8.70
CA SER A 100 2.76 18.72 9.55
C SER A 100 2.81 17.18 9.63
N PRO A 101 2.48 16.57 10.79
CA PRO A 101 2.40 15.10 10.90
C PRO A 101 1.35 14.49 9.96
N THR A 102 0.17 15.10 9.84
CA THR A 102 -0.88 14.65 8.93
C THR A 102 -0.44 14.73 7.47
N GLY A 103 0.15 15.86 7.08
CA GLY A 103 0.66 16.06 5.73
C GLY A 103 1.78 15.08 5.38
N LYS A 104 2.69 14.77 6.33
CA LYS A 104 3.69 13.70 6.14
C LYS A 104 3.05 12.35 5.80
N SER A 105 1.98 11.97 6.52
CA SER A 105 1.26 10.73 6.25
C SER A 105 0.56 10.73 4.89
N GLU A 106 -0.07 11.85 4.51
CA GLU A 106 -0.68 12.01 3.19
C GLU A 106 0.34 11.97 2.05
N ILE A 107 1.50 12.62 2.22
CA ILE A 107 2.60 12.59 1.25
C ILE A 107 3.13 11.17 1.08
N ARG A 108 3.31 10.44 2.19
CA ARG A 108 3.75 9.03 2.16
C ARG A 108 2.77 8.16 1.38
N GLU A 109 1.48 8.37 1.59
CA GLU A 109 0.42 7.65 0.87
C GLU A 109 0.41 7.99 -0.62
N LEU A 110 0.52 9.28 -0.96
CA LEU A 110 0.62 9.72 -2.36
C LEU A 110 1.84 9.13 -3.06
N CYS A 111 2.99 9.06 -2.39
CA CYS A 111 4.17 8.38 -2.92
C CYS A 111 3.91 6.88 -3.13
N PHE A 112 3.22 6.22 -2.20
CA PHE A 112 2.90 4.79 -2.29
C PHE A 112 2.00 4.49 -3.50
N GLU A 113 0.91 5.24 -3.64
CA GLU A 113 -0.01 5.13 -4.77
C GLU A 113 0.71 5.39 -6.10
N THR A 114 1.53 6.45 -6.16
CA THR A 114 2.31 6.81 -7.35
C THR A 114 3.27 5.70 -7.75
N ILE A 115 3.99 5.13 -6.78
CA ILE A 115 4.94 4.05 -7.01
C ILE A 115 4.23 2.79 -7.51
N ASN A 116 3.13 2.38 -6.88
CA ASN A 116 2.41 1.19 -7.32
C ASN A 116 1.79 1.37 -8.71
N ARG A 117 1.29 2.57 -9.02
CA ARG A 117 0.83 2.90 -10.38
C ARG A 117 1.96 2.75 -11.40
N LEU A 118 3.14 3.33 -11.14
CA LEU A 118 4.30 3.22 -12.05
C LEU A 118 4.79 1.77 -12.18
N LEU A 119 4.89 1.03 -11.08
CA LEU A 119 5.26 -0.38 -11.12
C LEU A 119 4.26 -1.19 -11.94
N LYS A 120 2.97 -0.90 -11.85
CA LYS A 120 1.94 -1.55 -12.65
C LYS A 120 2.06 -1.21 -14.13
N GLU A 121 2.38 0.04 -14.47
CA GLU A 121 2.61 0.47 -15.84
C GLU A 121 3.82 -0.25 -16.47
N GLU A 122 4.93 -0.39 -15.74
CA GLU A 122 6.17 -1.00 -16.25
C GLU A 122 6.18 -2.55 -16.19
N THR A 123 5.55 -3.13 -15.17
CA THR A 123 5.65 -4.57 -14.87
C THR A 123 4.33 -5.34 -15.00
N GLY A 124 3.20 -4.61 -15.10
CA GLY A 124 1.85 -5.17 -15.07
C GLY A 124 1.31 -5.47 -13.67
N GLN A 125 2.10 -5.28 -12.61
CA GLN A 125 1.73 -5.65 -11.23
C GLN A 125 2.04 -4.53 -10.22
N GLU A 126 1.21 -4.44 -9.19
CA GLU A 126 1.47 -3.60 -8.01
C GLU A 126 2.32 -4.42 -7.03
N LEU A 127 3.61 -4.05 -6.88
CA LEU A 127 4.57 -4.85 -6.11
C LEU A 127 4.80 -4.33 -4.69
N ALA A 128 4.55 -3.04 -4.44
CA ALA A 128 4.74 -2.44 -3.13
C ALA A 128 3.55 -2.77 -2.22
N VAL A 129 3.83 -3.40 -1.09
CA VAL A 129 2.85 -3.69 -0.03
C VAL A 129 2.72 -2.50 0.92
N SER A 130 3.83 -1.83 1.20
CA SER A 130 3.87 -0.65 2.06
C SER A 130 5.07 0.23 1.73
N LEU A 131 4.96 1.51 2.06
CA LEU A 131 6.03 2.50 1.93
C LEU A 131 6.30 3.13 3.28
N LEU A 132 7.58 3.12 3.66
CA LEU A 132 8.06 3.64 4.94
C LEU A 132 8.99 4.84 4.71
N PHE A 133 8.77 5.91 5.46
CA PHE A 133 9.77 6.98 5.62
C PHE A 133 10.57 6.71 6.88
N THR A 134 11.81 6.23 6.74
CA THR A 134 12.68 5.87 7.87
C THR A 134 13.47 7.07 8.38
N LYS A 135 13.73 8.07 7.53
CA LYS A 135 14.18 9.41 7.93
C LYS A 135 13.37 10.47 7.21
N TYR A 136 13.08 11.57 7.89
CA TYR A 136 12.33 12.70 7.33
C TYR A 136 12.79 13.98 8.01
N ILE A 137 13.59 14.77 7.31
CA ILE A 137 14.19 16.02 7.79
C ILE A 137 13.73 17.14 6.87
N TYR A 138 13.33 18.26 7.43
CA TYR A 138 12.94 19.45 6.68
C TYR A 138 13.59 20.70 7.27
N HIS A 139 13.79 21.71 6.44
CA HIS A 139 14.25 23.05 6.83
C HIS A 139 13.42 24.12 6.13
#